data_AF-A0A2K8XQU0-F1
#
_entry.id   AF-A0A2K8XQU0-F1
#
_cell.length_a   1.000
_cell.length_b   1.000
_cell.length_c   1.000
_cell.angle_alpha   90.00
_cell.angle_beta   90.00
_cell.angle_gamma   90.00
#
_symmetry.space_group_name_H-M   'P 1'
#
loop_
_entity.id
_entity.type
_entity.pdbx_description
1 polymer ?
#
loop_
_entity_poly.entity_id
_entity_poly.type
_entity_poly.pdbx_seq_one_letter_code
_entity_poly.pdbx_strand_id
1 'polypeptide(L)'
;MFVGCGVSNAKAKKGFVTYLKMHHNNKYKILTFKRNFNAANMNPNLFWVELELKSNPDIVINFEWNAEHKALYVPYQYSENRSIEALTHYQEQEIVLREALYEALDTDVLSMDVNVFNLTISIHLETEPTFNDFQYFSKKISAILDDYPDTWTREARVDFKIKKEKKGFYELIVKPTTYNDCDESFRYKPNAIVANNYGSEKAENIDRIVQQKFSKPDAPVFLSNIWVNQKDLNSFYIAFEKHEPLKRPEGNRNLTEGVGMYLIEMNYPNLALKTLTYYNYKTTSRDGIFLFLIDQLPEDYQYLIEHL
;
A
#
# COMPACT_ATOMS: atom_id res chain seq x y z
N MET A 1 -33.35 17.36 15.24
CA MET A 1 -32.13 17.17 14.42
C MET A 1 -32.40 17.84 13.07
N PHE A 2 -31.99 19.10 12.90
CA PHE A 2 -32.24 19.87 11.68
C PHE A 2 -31.24 19.42 10.61
N VAL A 3 -31.71 18.67 9.62
CA VAL A 3 -30.95 18.41 8.39
C VAL A 3 -30.89 19.74 7.64
N GLY A 4 -29.76 20.44 7.67
CA GLY A 4 -29.57 21.68 6.94
C GLY A 4 -29.93 21.48 5.47
N CYS A 5 -30.85 22.29 4.95
CA CYS A 5 -31.24 22.26 3.54
C CYS A 5 -30.07 22.77 2.69
N GLY A 6 -29.14 21.88 2.34
CA GLY A 6 -28.03 22.21 1.46
C GLY A 6 -28.49 22.65 0.06
N VAL A 7 -27.58 23.26 -0.70
CA VAL A 7 -27.82 23.73 -2.08
C VAL A 7 -28.44 22.61 -2.91
N SER A 8 -29.57 22.86 -3.57
CA SER A 8 -30.24 21.84 -4.39
C SER A 8 -29.34 21.36 -5.55
N ASN A 9 -29.49 20.11 -5.99
CA ASN A 9 -28.64 19.55 -7.05
C ASN A 9 -28.67 20.40 -8.33
N ALA A 10 -29.84 20.90 -8.72
CA ALA A 10 -30.00 21.76 -9.90
C ALA A 10 -29.25 23.09 -9.74
N LYS A 11 -29.34 23.74 -8.57
CA LYS A 11 -28.64 25.01 -8.28
C LYS A 11 -27.12 24.79 -8.22
N ALA A 12 -26.69 23.70 -7.59
CA ALA A 12 -25.28 23.32 -7.49
C ALA A 12 -24.68 23.06 -8.88
N LYS A 13 -25.33 22.22 -9.70
CA LYS A 13 -24.86 21.90 -11.06
C LYS A 13 -24.83 23.15 -11.95
N LYS A 14 -25.85 24.01 -11.90
CA LYS A 14 -25.86 25.29 -12.64
C LYS A 14 -24.71 26.20 -12.21
N GLY A 15 -24.47 26.32 -10.89
CA GLY A 15 -23.34 27.09 -10.36
C GLY A 15 -21.99 26.56 -10.84
N PHE A 16 -21.81 25.24 -10.83
CA PHE A 16 -20.59 24.60 -11.29
C PHE A 16 -20.36 24.75 -12.81
N VAL A 17 -21.41 24.62 -13.63
CA VAL A 17 -21.31 24.89 -15.08
C VAL A 17 -20.88 26.34 -15.34
N THR A 18 -21.42 27.30 -14.60
CA THR A 18 -21.00 28.70 -14.69
C THR A 18 -19.53 28.87 -14.32
N TYR A 19 -19.07 28.21 -13.24
CA TYR A 19 -17.67 28.22 -12.83
C TYR A 19 -16.75 27.69 -13.93
N LEU A 20 -17.06 26.52 -14.52
CA LEU A 20 -16.30 25.96 -15.64
C LEU A 20 -16.25 26.88 -16.87
N LYS A 21 -17.35 27.59 -17.15
CA LYS A 21 -17.38 28.56 -18.24
C LYS A 21 -16.48 29.77 -17.97
N MET A 22 -16.51 30.29 -16.75
CA MET A 22 -15.78 31.52 -16.36
C MET A 22 -14.28 31.29 -16.19
N HIS A 23 -13.88 30.16 -15.59
CA HIS A 23 -12.49 29.92 -15.20
C HIS A 23 -11.75 28.98 -16.15
N HIS A 24 -12.47 28.12 -16.86
CA HIS A 24 -11.88 27.06 -17.68
C HIS A 24 -12.37 27.08 -19.13
N ASN A 25 -13.07 28.14 -19.57
CA ASN A 25 -13.56 28.31 -20.95
C ASN A 25 -14.30 27.09 -21.53
N ASN A 26 -15.02 26.32 -20.68
CA ASN A 26 -15.67 25.06 -21.05
C ASN A 26 -14.72 24.00 -21.67
N LYS A 27 -13.44 23.98 -21.27
CA LYS A 27 -12.43 22.95 -21.66
C LYS A 27 -12.88 21.53 -21.29
N TYR A 28 -13.73 21.40 -20.28
CA TYR A 28 -14.18 20.13 -19.72
C TYR A 28 -15.63 19.80 -20.07
N LYS A 29 -15.94 18.50 -20.11
CA LYS A 29 -17.29 17.93 -20.16
C LYS A 29 -17.56 17.24 -18.81
N ILE A 30 -18.74 17.50 -18.24
CA ILE A 30 -19.15 16.89 -16.98
C ILE A 30 -19.65 15.48 -17.26
N LEU A 31 -18.94 14.46 -16.76
CA LEU A 31 -19.37 13.07 -16.82
C LEU A 31 -20.33 12.77 -15.67
N THR A 32 -19.91 13.09 -14.45
CA THR A 32 -20.69 12.83 -13.22
C THR A 32 -20.81 14.10 -12.40
N PHE A 33 -22.00 14.31 -11.81
CA PHE A 33 -22.25 15.35 -10.80
C PHE A 33 -23.30 14.83 -9.82
N LYS A 34 -22.86 14.30 -8.69
CA LYS A 34 -23.72 13.62 -7.71
C LYS A 34 -23.46 14.14 -6.31
N ARG A 35 -24.51 14.39 -5.53
CA ARG A 35 -24.35 14.78 -4.12
C ARG A 35 -23.59 13.69 -3.36
N ASN A 36 -22.52 14.05 -2.67
CA ASN A 36 -21.72 13.13 -1.85
C ASN A 36 -21.92 13.42 -0.37
N PHE A 37 -23.11 13.09 0.14
CA PHE A 37 -23.43 13.21 1.55
C PHE A 37 -23.29 11.83 2.21
N ASN A 38 -22.41 11.70 3.18
CA ASN A 38 -22.24 10.47 3.94
C ASN A 38 -22.05 10.77 5.43
N ALA A 39 -22.10 9.72 6.26
CA ALA A 39 -21.99 9.84 7.71
C ALA A 39 -20.64 10.42 8.18
N ALA A 40 -19.59 10.35 7.35
CA ALA A 40 -18.25 10.83 7.70
C ALA A 40 -18.08 12.33 7.46
N ASN A 41 -18.60 12.88 6.36
CA ASN A 41 -18.45 14.30 6.04
C ASN A 41 -19.60 15.18 6.54
N MET A 42 -20.82 14.62 6.71
CA MET A 42 -22.06 15.29 7.11
C MET A 42 -22.34 16.64 6.41
N ASN A 43 -21.73 16.89 5.25
CA ASN A 43 -21.81 18.16 4.55
C ASN A 43 -22.78 18.04 3.37
N PRO A 44 -24.00 18.61 3.46
CA PRO A 44 -25.00 18.46 2.41
C PRO A 44 -24.65 19.22 1.12
N ASN A 45 -23.61 20.07 1.13
CA ASN A 45 -23.19 20.89 0.00
C ASN A 45 -22.04 20.29 -0.83
N LEU A 46 -21.56 19.09 -0.48
CA LEU A 46 -20.51 18.39 -1.23
C LEU A 46 -21.09 17.54 -2.37
N PHE A 47 -20.42 17.62 -3.52
CA PHE A 47 -20.77 16.90 -4.73
C PHE A 47 -19.54 16.20 -5.28
N TRP A 48 -19.64 14.90 -5.56
CA TRP A 48 -18.69 14.20 -6.39
C TRP A 48 -18.82 14.66 -7.84
N VAL A 49 -17.71 15.03 -8.44
CA VAL A 49 -17.63 15.52 -9.81
C VAL A 49 -16.59 14.71 -10.57
N GLU A 50 -16.94 14.32 -11.79
CA GLU A 50 -16.00 13.79 -12.78
C GLU A 50 -16.04 14.67 -14.03
N LEU A 51 -14.86 15.06 -14.49
CA LEU A 51 -14.66 15.88 -15.67
C LEU A 51 -13.79 15.14 -16.69
N GLU A 52 -14.26 15.09 -17.92
CA GLU A 52 -13.50 14.67 -19.10
C GLU A 52 -12.91 15.91 -19.77
N LEU A 53 -11.62 15.88 -20.10
CA LEU A 53 -10.99 16.92 -20.91
C LEU A 53 -11.41 16.77 -22.37
N LYS A 54 -12.06 17.78 -22.95
CA LYS A 54 -12.61 17.66 -24.33
C LYS A 54 -11.54 17.49 -25.41
N SER A 55 -10.34 18.03 -25.20
CA SER A 55 -9.23 17.91 -26.16
C SER A 55 -8.56 16.54 -26.13
N ASN A 56 -8.72 15.78 -25.05
CA ASN A 56 -8.22 14.43 -24.89
C ASN A 56 -9.12 13.66 -23.91
N PRO A 57 -10.06 12.83 -24.41
CA PRO A 57 -11.02 12.12 -23.59
C PRO A 57 -10.43 11.10 -22.60
N ASP A 58 -9.16 10.69 -22.79
CA ASP A 58 -8.49 9.77 -21.86
C ASP A 58 -8.16 10.44 -20.52
N ILE A 59 -8.18 11.78 -20.48
CA ILE A 59 -7.96 12.55 -19.26
C ILE A 59 -9.30 12.78 -18.56
N VAL A 60 -9.54 11.96 -17.55
CA VAL A 60 -10.68 12.07 -16.64
C VAL A 60 -10.19 12.38 -15.24
N ILE A 61 -10.61 13.52 -14.69
CA ILE A 61 -10.29 13.93 -13.32
C ILE A 61 -11.53 13.83 -12.45
N ASN A 62 -11.33 13.54 -11.18
CA ASN A 62 -12.39 13.48 -10.19
C ASN A 62 -12.03 14.25 -8.92
N PHE A 63 -13.04 14.85 -8.29
CA PHE A 63 -12.87 15.63 -7.07
C PHE A 63 -14.21 15.90 -6.40
N GLU A 64 -14.15 16.42 -5.17
CA GLU A 64 -15.32 16.94 -4.47
C GLU A 64 -15.48 18.44 -4.70
N TRP A 65 -16.69 18.87 -5.02
CA TRP A 65 -17.09 20.26 -5.21
C TRP A 65 -17.97 20.72 -4.06
N ASN A 66 -17.59 21.82 -3.41
CA ASN A 66 -18.43 22.48 -2.42
C ASN A 66 -19.32 23.52 -3.12
N ALA A 67 -20.62 23.22 -3.23
CA ALA A 67 -21.58 24.07 -3.92
C ALA A 67 -21.91 25.38 -3.18
N GLU A 68 -21.67 25.45 -1.87
CA GLU A 68 -21.88 26.66 -1.07
C GLU A 68 -20.74 27.65 -1.31
N HIS A 69 -19.49 27.19 -1.21
CA HIS A 69 -18.31 28.03 -1.43
C HIS A 69 -17.92 28.20 -2.91
N LYS A 70 -18.51 27.39 -3.80
CA LYS A 70 -18.16 27.32 -5.23
C LYS A 70 -16.66 27.10 -5.44
N ALA A 71 -16.11 26.13 -4.72
CA ALA A 71 -14.71 25.77 -4.77
C ALA A 71 -14.54 24.26 -4.69
N LEU A 72 -13.39 23.77 -5.12
CA LEU A 72 -12.98 22.40 -4.89
C LEU A 72 -12.84 22.20 -3.38
N TYR A 73 -13.42 21.11 -2.88
CA TYR A 73 -13.27 20.72 -1.50
C TYR A 73 -12.02 19.86 -1.36
N VAL A 74 -11.10 20.34 -0.52
CA VAL A 74 -9.94 19.58 -0.08
C VAL A 74 -10.17 19.31 1.40
N PRO A 75 -10.34 18.04 1.82
CA PRO A 75 -10.40 17.74 3.25
C PRO A 75 -9.11 18.23 3.90
N TYR A 76 -9.25 18.89 5.06
CA TYR A 76 -8.11 19.41 5.83
C TYR A 76 -7.11 18.29 6.09
N GLN A 77 -5.98 18.27 5.36
CA GLN A 77 -4.70 17.60 5.70
C GLN A 77 -3.66 17.56 4.57
N TYR A 78 -3.94 18.02 3.34
CA TYR A 78 -2.95 17.99 2.25
C TYR A 78 -2.73 19.38 1.64
N SER A 79 -1.49 19.86 1.69
CA SER A 79 -1.03 21.19 1.26
C SER A 79 -0.79 21.32 -0.25
N GLU A 80 -1.23 20.35 -1.06
CA GLU A 80 -0.96 20.36 -2.49
C GLU A 80 -2.00 21.19 -3.26
N ASN A 81 -1.52 21.82 -4.34
CA ASN A 81 -2.37 22.54 -5.27
C ASN A 81 -3.30 21.54 -5.99
N ARG A 82 -4.55 21.42 -5.52
CA ARG A 82 -5.57 20.53 -6.11
C ARG A 82 -6.55 21.27 -7.01
N SER A 83 -6.07 22.25 -7.78
CA SER A 83 -6.92 22.91 -8.80
C SER A 83 -7.34 21.93 -9.90
N ILE A 84 -8.39 22.27 -10.66
CA ILE A 84 -8.82 21.49 -11.82
C ILE A 84 -7.66 21.32 -12.82
N GLU A 85 -6.86 22.37 -13.03
CA GLU A 85 -5.66 22.35 -13.87
C GLU A 85 -4.59 21.40 -13.32
N ALA A 86 -4.30 21.46 -12.03
CA ALA A 86 -3.27 20.63 -11.41
C ALA A 86 -3.67 19.15 -11.48
N LEU A 87 -4.94 18.82 -11.23
CA LEU A 87 -5.47 17.46 -11.40
C LEU A 87 -5.39 17.01 -12.86
N THR A 88 -5.66 17.91 -13.81
CA THR A 88 -5.56 17.60 -15.25
C THR A 88 -4.12 17.33 -15.65
N HIS A 89 -3.18 18.17 -15.22
CA HIS A 89 -1.76 18.01 -15.49
C HIS A 89 -1.20 16.73 -14.86
N TYR A 90 -1.60 16.42 -13.62
CA TYR A 90 -1.24 15.18 -12.98
C TYR A 90 -1.76 13.97 -13.77
N GLN A 91 -3.01 13.99 -14.23
CA GLN A 91 -3.58 12.91 -15.04
C GLN A 91 -2.88 12.77 -16.41
N GLU A 92 -2.43 13.87 -17.01
CA GLU A 92 -1.59 13.85 -18.21
C GLU A 92 -0.26 13.12 -17.96
N GLN A 93 0.43 13.46 -16.86
CA GLN A 93 1.68 12.81 -16.49
C GLN A 93 1.49 11.34 -16.07
N GLU A 94 0.39 11.01 -15.38
CA GLU A 94 0.04 9.64 -15.00
C GLU A 94 -0.06 8.73 -16.21
N ILE A 95 -0.76 9.18 -17.26
CA ILE A 95 -0.93 8.39 -18.49
C ILE A 95 0.43 8.13 -19.15
N VAL A 96 1.26 9.18 -19.29
CA VAL A 96 2.58 9.06 -19.95
C VAL A 96 3.53 8.18 -19.13
N LEU A 97 3.58 8.35 -17.81
CA LEU A 97 4.39 7.51 -16.93
C LEU A 97 3.96 6.04 -16.98
N ARG A 98 2.64 5.81 -16.96
CA ARG A 98 2.08 4.47 -17.06
C ARG A 98 2.46 3.82 -18.39
N GLU A 99 2.32 4.54 -19.50
CA GLU A 99 2.75 4.08 -20.83
C GLU A 99 4.25 3.75 -20.85
N ALA A 100 5.10 4.62 -20.31
CA ALA A 100 6.54 4.39 -20.24
C ALA A 100 6.89 3.11 -19.44
N LEU A 101 6.20 2.85 -18.33
CA LEU A 101 6.35 1.61 -17.57
C LEU A 101 5.92 0.38 -18.39
N TYR A 102 4.78 0.44 -19.07
CA TYR A 102 4.33 -0.67 -19.93
C TYR A 102 5.30 -0.90 -21.09
N GLU A 103 5.69 0.15 -21.83
CA GLU A 103 6.64 0.01 -22.94
C GLU A 103 7.97 -0.62 -22.51
N ALA A 104 8.45 -0.30 -21.30
CA ALA A 104 9.71 -0.82 -20.79
C ALA A 104 9.64 -2.25 -20.23
N LEU A 105 8.46 -2.72 -19.78
CA LEU A 105 8.32 -3.94 -18.99
C LEU A 105 7.36 -4.98 -19.58
N ASP A 106 6.44 -4.61 -20.48
CA ASP A 106 5.34 -5.47 -20.93
C ASP A 106 5.82 -6.76 -21.61
N THR A 107 6.96 -6.71 -22.31
CA THR A 107 7.56 -7.91 -22.93
C THR A 107 8.15 -8.91 -21.94
N ASP A 108 8.42 -8.48 -20.71
CA ASP A 108 9.10 -9.25 -19.67
C ASP A 108 8.11 -9.88 -18.67
N VAL A 109 6.81 -9.58 -18.80
CA VAL A 109 5.77 -9.93 -17.83
C VAL A 109 4.55 -10.53 -18.54
N LEU A 110 3.71 -11.26 -17.80
CA LEU A 110 2.42 -11.76 -18.34
C LEU A 110 1.35 -10.66 -18.36
N SER A 111 1.37 -9.83 -17.34
CA SER A 111 0.55 -8.64 -17.22
C SER A 111 1.14 -7.73 -16.15
N MET A 112 0.77 -6.46 -16.20
CA MET A 112 1.12 -5.48 -15.20
C MET A 112 -0.12 -4.65 -14.87
N ASP A 113 -0.18 -4.13 -13.66
CA ASP A 113 -1.10 -3.07 -13.26
C ASP A 113 -0.29 -1.97 -12.58
N VAL A 114 -0.48 -0.73 -13.01
CA VAL A 114 0.24 0.44 -12.49
C VAL A 114 -0.78 1.40 -11.91
N ASN A 115 -0.64 1.69 -10.62
CA ASN A 115 -1.47 2.66 -9.93
C ASN A 115 -0.58 3.78 -9.41
N VAL A 116 -0.41 4.82 -10.24
CA VAL A 116 0.43 5.98 -9.93
C VAL A 116 -0.09 6.75 -8.71
N PHE A 117 -1.42 6.86 -8.54
CA PHE A 117 -2.00 7.54 -7.37
C PHE A 117 -1.65 6.85 -6.04
N ASN A 118 -1.67 5.52 -6.02
CA ASN A 118 -1.31 4.74 -4.83
C ASN A 118 0.18 4.42 -4.76
N LEU A 119 0.97 4.80 -5.78
CA LEU A 119 2.39 4.52 -5.89
C LEU A 119 2.70 3.01 -5.81
N THR A 120 1.86 2.20 -6.46
CA THR A 120 1.99 0.74 -6.49
C THR A 120 2.07 0.21 -7.91
N ILE A 121 2.87 -0.83 -8.11
CA ILE A 121 2.97 -1.59 -9.35
C ILE A 121 2.72 -3.06 -9.00
N SER A 122 1.89 -3.76 -9.77
CA SER A 122 1.69 -5.21 -9.65
C SER A 122 2.17 -5.88 -10.91
N ILE A 123 3.20 -6.73 -10.79
CA ILE A 123 3.80 -7.47 -11.90
C ILE A 123 3.36 -8.93 -11.82
N HIS A 124 2.87 -9.45 -12.94
CA HIS A 124 2.48 -10.85 -13.09
C HIS A 124 3.52 -11.63 -13.87
N LEU A 125 4.09 -12.67 -13.27
CA LEU A 125 5.08 -13.54 -13.90
C LEU A 125 4.55 -14.97 -14.13
N GLU A 126 5.20 -15.70 -15.03
CA GLU A 126 4.89 -17.13 -15.22
C GLU A 126 5.40 -17.98 -14.05
N THR A 127 6.58 -17.62 -13.51
CA THR A 127 7.25 -18.32 -12.40
C THR A 127 7.62 -17.37 -11.28
N GLU A 128 7.96 -17.91 -10.11
CA GLU A 128 8.43 -17.08 -9.00
C GLU A 128 9.69 -16.29 -9.38
N PRO A 129 9.79 -15.01 -8.96
CA PRO A 129 10.95 -14.19 -9.24
C PRO A 129 12.18 -14.70 -8.50
N THR A 130 13.34 -14.61 -9.15
CA THR A 130 14.66 -14.79 -8.55
C THR A 130 15.21 -13.46 -8.04
N PHE A 131 16.31 -13.51 -7.27
CA PHE A 131 17.01 -12.29 -6.86
C PHE A 131 17.46 -11.43 -8.07
N ASN A 132 17.89 -12.07 -9.15
CA ASN A 132 18.31 -11.36 -10.36
C ASN A 132 17.13 -10.65 -11.04
N ASP A 133 15.95 -11.25 -11.01
CA ASP A 133 14.73 -10.62 -11.52
C ASP A 133 14.39 -9.36 -10.71
N PHE A 134 14.48 -9.42 -9.38
CA PHE A 134 14.29 -8.24 -8.53
C PHE A 134 15.27 -7.11 -8.85
N GLN A 135 16.57 -7.42 -9.02
CA GLN A 135 17.57 -6.41 -9.40
C GLN A 135 17.27 -5.82 -10.79
N TYR A 136 16.85 -6.66 -11.73
CA TYR A 136 16.48 -6.23 -13.08
C TYR A 136 15.28 -5.27 -13.07
N PHE A 137 14.18 -5.67 -12.44
CA PHE A 137 12.98 -4.84 -12.33
C PHE A 137 13.24 -3.56 -11.55
N SER A 138 13.98 -3.63 -10.44
CA SER A 138 14.31 -2.44 -9.66
C SER A 138 15.04 -1.39 -10.50
N LYS A 139 16.07 -1.80 -11.24
CA LYS A 139 16.85 -0.90 -12.08
C LYS A 139 16.00 -0.26 -13.18
N LYS A 140 15.18 -1.06 -13.87
CA LYS A 140 14.30 -0.55 -14.93
C LYS A 140 13.26 0.42 -14.40
N ILE A 141 12.55 0.04 -13.33
CA ILE A 141 11.50 0.86 -12.74
C ILE A 141 12.10 2.15 -12.20
N SER A 142 13.18 2.09 -11.40
CA SER A 142 13.81 3.28 -10.84
C SER A 142 14.23 4.27 -11.92
N ALA A 143 14.84 3.79 -13.02
CA ALA A 143 15.29 4.66 -14.10
C ALA A 143 14.14 5.42 -14.77
N ILE A 144 12.96 4.79 -14.87
CA ILE A 144 11.77 5.43 -15.42
C ILE A 144 11.21 6.44 -14.40
N LEU A 145 11.10 6.06 -13.13
CA LEU A 145 10.54 6.95 -12.09
C LEU A 145 11.37 8.20 -11.87
N ASP A 146 12.68 8.14 -12.10
CA ASP A 146 13.59 9.30 -12.01
C ASP A 146 13.23 10.42 -13.01
N ASP A 147 12.59 10.10 -14.13
CA ASP A 147 12.14 11.08 -15.12
C ASP A 147 10.83 11.79 -14.73
N TYR A 148 10.12 11.30 -13.70
CA TYR A 148 8.81 11.80 -13.27
C TYR A 148 8.73 12.13 -11.76
N PRO A 149 9.65 12.94 -11.21
CA PRO A 149 9.76 13.16 -9.76
C PRO A 149 8.56 13.90 -9.16
N ASP A 150 7.85 14.71 -9.95
CA ASP A 150 6.66 15.45 -9.50
C ASP A 150 5.38 14.59 -9.54
N THR A 151 5.42 13.43 -10.20
CA THR A 151 4.28 12.52 -10.34
C THR A 151 4.44 11.30 -9.44
N TRP A 152 5.66 10.77 -9.32
CA TRP A 152 5.98 9.66 -8.41
C TRP A 152 6.91 10.14 -7.30
N THR A 153 6.32 10.55 -6.18
CA THR A 153 7.04 11.32 -5.14
C THR A 153 7.56 10.49 -3.97
N ARG A 154 7.35 9.17 -3.97
CA ARG A 154 7.75 8.25 -2.87
C ARG A 154 8.36 6.97 -3.40
N GLU A 155 8.82 6.10 -2.51
CA GLU A 155 9.18 4.73 -2.90
C GLU A 155 8.03 4.01 -3.61
N ALA A 156 8.36 3.24 -4.64
CA ALA A 156 7.42 2.36 -5.32
C ALA A 156 7.38 1.00 -4.64
N ARG A 157 6.15 0.52 -4.41
CA ARG A 157 5.89 -0.84 -3.93
C ARG A 157 5.48 -1.72 -5.09
N VAL A 158 6.33 -2.68 -5.42
CA VAL A 158 6.16 -3.56 -6.58
C VAL A 158 5.80 -4.96 -6.10
N ASP A 159 4.52 -5.33 -6.19
CA ASP A 159 4.01 -6.66 -5.85
C ASP A 159 4.26 -7.65 -7.00
N PHE A 160 4.82 -8.82 -6.69
CA PHE A 160 5.07 -9.87 -7.68
C PHE A 160 4.16 -11.07 -7.44
N LYS A 161 3.23 -11.29 -8.37
CA LYS A 161 2.32 -12.44 -8.39
C LYS A 161 2.69 -13.40 -9.52
N ILE A 162 2.43 -14.69 -9.36
CA ILE A 162 2.56 -15.68 -10.45
C ILE A 162 1.20 -16.03 -11.07
N LYS A 163 1.18 -16.66 -12.26
CA LYS A 163 -0.02 -16.93 -13.12
C LYS A 163 -1.32 -17.37 -12.44
N LYS A 164 -1.26 -17.93 -11.23
CA LYS A 164 -2.41 -18.45 -10.47
C LYS A 164 -2.75 -17.66 -9.21
N GLU A 165 -1.88 -16.74 -8.80
CA GLU A 165 -2.02 -16.00 -7.56
C GLU A 165 -2.83 -14.73 -7.75
N LYS A 166 -3.70 -14.46 -6.77
CA LYS A 166 -4.42 -13.18 -6.67
C LYS A 166 -3.57 -12.07 -6.04
N LYS A 167 -2.59 -12.45 -5.22
CA LYS A 167 -1.72 -11.54 -4.46
C LYS A 167 -0.32 -12.13 -4.39
N GLY A 168 0.69 -11.32 -4.69
CA GLY A 168 2.08 -11.73 -4.59
C GLY A 168 2.53 -11.97 -3.15
N PHE A 169 3.45 -12.91 -2.97
CA PHE A 169 4.14 -13.08 -1.68
C PHE A 169 5.31 -12.10 -1.52
N TYR A 170 5.98 -11.72 -2.60
CA TYR A 170 7.12 -10.81 -2.54
C TYR A 170 6.71 -9.41 -3.00
N GLU A 171 7.15 -8.41 -2.25
CA GLU A 171 7.08 -7.00 -2.62
C GLU A 171 8.50 -6.45 -2.69
N LEU A 172 8.83 -5.77 -3.79
CA LEU A 172 10.10 -5.08 -3.97
C LEU A 172 9.89 -3.59 -3.69
N ILE A 173 10.77 -3.03 -2.86
CA ILE A 173 10.84 -1.60 -2.60
C ILE A 173 11.83 -0.97 -3.59
N VAL A 174 11.30 -0.17 -4.51
CA VAL A 174 12.10 0.58 -5.49
C VAL A 174 12.12 2.05 -5.10
N LYS A 175 13.32 2.63 -5.00
CA LYS A 175 13.50 4.02 -4.58
C LYS A 175 14.03 4.85 -5.74
N PRO A 176 13.24 5.80 -6.27
CA PRO A 176 13.77 6.82 -7.17
C PRO A 176 14.90 7.59 -6.50
N THR A 177 15.88 8.03 -7.27
CA THR A 177 17.06 8.79 -6.79
C THR A 177 16.68 10.13 -6.14
N THR A 178 15.53 10.68 -6.51
CA THR A 178 14.99 11.94 -5.99
C THR A 178 14.24 11.77 -4.66
N TYR A 179 13.93 10.53 -4.26
CA TYR A 179 13.18 10.27 -3.03
C TYR A 179 14.06 10.42 -1.79
N ASN A 180 13.61 11.26 -0.86
CA ASN A 180 14.24 11.46 0.44
C ASN A 180 13.33 10.92 1.55
N ASP A 181 13.79 9.88 2.25
CA ASP A 181 13.07 9.21 3.33
C ASP A 181 13.64 9.53 4.72
N CYS A 182 14.44 10.59 4.88
CA CYS A 182 15.09 10.92 6.15
C CYS A 182 14.11 11.06 7.33
N ASP A 183 12.89 11.52 7.06
CA ASP A 183 11.85 11.76 8.06
C ASP A 183 10.84 10.61 8.19
N GLU A 184 11.00 9.52 7.42
CA GLU A 184 10.08 8.39 7.44
C GLU A 184 10.33 7.50 8.66
N SER A 185 9.24 7.03 9.28
CA SER A 185 9.32 6.12 10.44
C SER A 185 9.89 4.75 10.08
N PHE A 186 9.88 4.37 8.81
CA PHE A 186 10.51 3.15 8.30
C PHE A 186 11.26 3.47 7.02
N ARG A 187 12.57 3.26 7.03
CA ARG A 187 13.45 3.52 5.89
C ARG A 187 13.97 2.21 5.33
N TYR A 188 13.47 1.81 4.17
CA TYR A 188 13.92 0.58 3.53
C TYR A 188 15.29 0.75 2.85
N LYS A 189 16.09 -0.31 2.76
CA LYS A 189 17.25 -0.33 1.86
C LYS A 189 16.75 -0.23 0.40
N PRO A 190 17.49 0.43 -0.51
CA PRO A 190 17.20 0.32 -1.93
C PRO A 190 17.17 -1.16 -2.37
N ASN A 191 16.20 -1.53 -3.21
CA ASN A 191 15.98 -2.91 -3.69
C ASN A 191 15.63 -3.91 -2.58
N ALA A 192 15.13 -3.44 -1.43
CA ALA A 192 14.64 -4.30 -0.37
C ALA A 192 13.49 -5.19 -0.86
N ILE A 193 13.58 -6.49 -0.56
CA ILE A 193 12.54 -7.48 -0.83
C ILE A 193 11.85 -7.79 0.49
N VAL A 194 10.57 -7.49 0.59
CA VAL A 194 9.76 -7.75 1.78
C VAL A 194 8.69 -8.80 1.48
N ALA A 195 8.20 -9.47 2.52
CA ALA A 195 7.09 -10.42 2.39
C ALA A 195 5.75 -9.70 2.54
N ASN A 196 4.80 -10.07 1.69
CA ASN A 196 3.39 -9.79 1.90
C ASN A 196 2.83 -10.80 2.90
N ASN A 197 2.87 -10.44 4.18
CA ASN A 197 2.57 -11.34 5.31
C ASN A 197 1.15 -11.90 5.33
N TYR A 198 0.23 -11.35 4.54
CA TYR A 198 -1.18 -11.74 4.57
C TYR A 198 -1.80 -11.75 3.18
N GLY A 199 -2.59 -12.78 2.89
CA GLY A 199 -3.43 -12.90 1.69
C GLY A 199 -2.74 -13.43 0.43
N SER A 200 -1.43 -13.72 0.48
CA SER A 200 -0.77 -14.54 -0.53
C SER A 200 -0.84 -16.02 -0.15
N GLU A 201 -0.92 -16.91 -1.14
CA GLU A 201 -1.04 -18.36 -0.90
C GLU A 201 0.15 -18.90 -0.09
N LYS A 202 1.36 -18.38 -0.35
CA LYS A 202 2.57 -18.75 0.39
C LYS A 202 2.50 -18.31 1.85
N ALA A 203 2.05 -17.10 2.16
CA ALA A 203 1.91 -16.63 3.54
C ALA A 203 0.81 -17.40 4.31
N GLU A 204 -0.33 -17.67 3.66
CA GLU A 204 -1.41 -18.48 4.26
C GLU A 204 -0.96 -19.91 4.57
N ASN A 205 -0.17 -20.52 3.68
CA ASN A 205 0.38 -21.85 3.93
C ASN A 205 1.38 -21.84 5.10
N ILE A 206 2.22 -20.81 5.20
CA ILE A 206 3.15 -20.63 6.33
C ILE A 206 2.38 -20.48 7.64
N ASP A 207 1.39 -19.57 7.71
CA ASP A 207 0.55 -19.36 8.90
C ASP A 207 -0.12 -20.66 9.34
N ARG A 208 -0.75 -21.38 8.39
CA ARG A 208 -1.39 -22.67 8.67
C ARG A 208 -0.43 -23.68 9.28
N ILE A 209 0.79 -23.80 8.75
CA ILE A 209 1.79 -24.75 9.27
C ILE A 209 2.31 -24.33 10.64
N VAL A 210 2.55 -23.03 10.85
CA VAL A 210 2.95 -22.48 12.15
C VAL A 210 1.85 -22.76 13.20
N GLN A 211 0.60 -22.47 12.89
CA GLN A 211 -0.52 -22.75 13.79
C GLN A 211 -0.64 -24.26 14.08
N GLN A 212 -0.56 -25.11 13.06
CA GLN A 212 -0.62 -26.57 13.26
C GLN A 212 0.49 -27.10 14.18
N LYS A 213 1.69 -26.51 14.10
CA LYS A 213 2.86 -26.99 14.84
C LYS A 213 2.97 -26.42 16.25
N PHE A 214 2.57 -25.16 16.45
CA PHE A 214 2.85 -24.42 17.68
C PHE A 214 1.62 -24.01 18.48
N SER A 215 0.43 -23.99 17.86
CA SER A 215 -0.81 -23.61 18.54
C SER A 215 -1.28 -24.74 19.46
N LYS A 216 -1.73 -24.38 20.66
CA LYS A 216 -2.42 -25.27 21.60
C LYS A 216 -3.79 -24.69 21.96
N PRO A 217 -4.77 -25.51 22.40
CA PRO A 217 -6.11 -25.01 22.75
C PRO A 217 -6.10 -23.87 23.78
N ASP A 218 -5.17 -23.90 24.72
CA ASP A 218 -4.98 -22.91 25.79
C ASP A 218 -3.79 -21.97 25.55
N ALA A 219 -3.14 -22.08 24.40
CA ALA A 219 -2.05 -21.19 24.02
C ALA A 219 -1.98 -21.07 22.49
N PRO A 220 -2.95 -20.38 21.86
CA PRO A 220 -2.93 -20.22 20.43
C PRO A 220 -1.75 -19.33 20.00
N VAL A 221 -1.32 -19.51 18.76
CA VAL A 221 -0.33 -18.65 18.13
C VAL A 221 -0.89 -18.02 16.88
N PHE A 222 -0.42 -16.81 16.55
CA PHE A 222 -0.84 -16.10 15.35
C PHE A 222 0.39 -15.56 14.61
N LEU A 223 0.44 -15.74 13.29
CA LEU A 223 1.50 -15.16 12.47
C LEU A 223 1.54 -13.64 12.64
N SER A 224 2.72 -13.13 13.00
CA SER A 224 2.96 -11.70 13.16
C SER A 224 3.72 -11.13 11.97
N ASN A 225 4.82 -11.77 11.55
CA ASN A 225 5.63 -11.24 10.44
C ASN A 225 6.49 -12.33 9.79
N ILE A 226 6.85 -12.13 8.52
CA ILE A 226 7.78 -12.95 7.76
C ILE A 226 8.87 -12.03 7.19
N TRP A 227 10.13 -12.40 7.41
CA TRP A 227 11.30 -11.77 6.80
C TRP A 227 11.89 -12.70 5.76
N VAL A 228 12.19 -12.16 4.59
CA VAL A 228 12.77 -12.89 3.46
C VAL A 228 14.27 -12.72 3.47
N ASN A 229 15.00 -13.82 3.31
CA ASN A 229 16.41 -13.74 3.00
C ASN A 229 16.59 -13.17 1.59
N GLN A 230 17.24 -12.00 1.49
CA GLN A 230 17.47 -11.31 0.23
C GLN A 230 18.29 -12.14 -0.76
N LYS A 231 19.14 -13.07 -0.30
CA LYS A 231 19.99 -13.91 -1.14
C LYS A 231 19.39 -15.30 -1.43
N ASP A 232 18.48 -15.78 -0.59
CA ASP A 232 17.78 -17.06 -0.75
C ASP A 232 16.28 -16.88 -0.46
N LEU A 233 15.51 -16.58 -1.50
CA LEU A 233 14.10 -16.19 -1.38
C LEU A 233 13.19 -17.27 -0.78
N ASN A 234 13.65 -18.51 -0.65
CA ASN A 234 12.91 -19.58 0.01
C ASN A 234 13.26 -19.74 1.49
N SER A 235 14.22 -18.97 2.00
CA SER A 235 14.59 -18.96 3.40
C SER A 235 13.95 -17.77 4.13
N PHE A 236 13.32 -18.07 5.26
CA PHE A 236 12.51 -17.12 6.00
C PHE A 236 12.86 -17.11 7.48
N TYR A 237 12.84 -15.92 8.08
CA TYR A 237 12.54 -15.78 9.49
C TYR A 237 11.06 -15.49 9.65
N ILE A 238 10.39 -16.16 10.59
CA ILE A 238 8.96 -16.01 10.84
C ILE A 238 8.76 -15.70 12.32
N ALA A 239 8.06 -14.61 12.61
CA ALA A 239 7.60 -14.28 13.95
C ALA A 239 6.12 -14.66 14.12
N PHE A 240 5.80 -15.28 15.24
CA PHE A 240 4.41 -15.56 15.63
C PHE A 240 4.16 -15.29 17.11
N GLU A 241 3.07 -14.58 17.38
CA GLU A 241 2.70 -14.11 18.71
C GLU A 241 2.01 -15.26 19.46
N LYS A 242 2.53 -15.59 20.64
CA LYS A 242 1.92 -16.56 21.56
C LYS A 242 0.89 -15.84 22.40
N HIS A 243 -0.30 -16.41 22.48
CA HIS A 243 -1.38 -15.91 23.31
C HIS A 243 -1.68 -16.86 24.48
N GLU A 244 -2.21 -16.31 25.56
CA GLU A 244 -2.75 -17.07 26.71
C GLU A 244 -4.14 -16.55 27.08
N PRO A 245 -5.01 -17.36 27.73
CA PRO A 245 -6.31 -16.92 28.19
C PRO A 245 -6.21 -15.73 29.14
N LEU A 246 -7.03 -14.71 28.91
CA LEU A 246 -7.11 -13.55 29.78
C LEU A 246 -7.52 -13.97 31.19
N LYS A 247 -6.65 -13.70 32.18
CA LYS A 247 -6.94 -13.95 33.60
C LYS A 247 -7.85 -12.85 34.17
N ARG A 248 -9.08 -12.75 33.68
CA ARG A 248 -10.10 -11.83 34.23
C ARG A 248 -11.16 -12.61 35.02
N PRO A 249 -11.57 -12.12 36.19
CA PRO A 249 -12.50 -12.84 37.08
C PRO A 249 -13.92 -12.97 36.52
N GLU A 250 -14.35 -12.06 35.64
CA GLU A 250 -15.66 -12.09 34.99
C GLU A 250 -15.50 -11.74 33.50
N GLY A 251 -15.53 -12.74 32.62
CA GLY A 251 -15.40 -12.50 31.18
C GLY A 251 -15.20 -13.75 30.33
N ASN A 252 -15.66 -13.66 29.09
CA ASN A 252 -15.64 -14.71 28.06
C ASN A 252 -14.30 -15.46 27.99
N ARG A 253 -14.31 -16.77 28.29
CA ARG A 253 -13.12 -17.65 28.30
C ARG A 253 -12.40 -17.75 26.95
N ASN A 254 -13.02 -17.25 25.87
CA ASN A 254 -12.44 -17.24 24.53
C ASN A 254 -11.53 -16.04 24.27
N LEU A 255 -11.45 -15.06 25.19
CA LEU A 255 -10.56 -13.92 25.05
C LEU A 255 -9.14 -14.29 25.48
N THR A 256 -8.16 -14.02 24.62
CA THR A 256 -6.74 -14.25 24.88
C THR A 256 -5.94 -12.95 24.80
N GLU A 257 -4.76 -12.93 25.41
CA GLU A 257 -3.80 -11.83 25.33
C GLU A 257 -2.42 -12.34 24.88
N GLY A 258 -1.71 -11.52 24.10
CA GLY A 258 -0.34 -11.82 23.68
C GLY A 258 0.61 -11.78 24.88
N VAL A 259 1.42 -12.82 25.05
CA VAL A 259 2.35 -12.97 26.19
C VAL A 259 3.83 -13.05 25.76
N GLY A 260 4.08 -13.19 24.46
CA GLY A 260 5.41 -13.23 23.89
C GLY A 260 5.40 -13.55 22.41
N MET A 261 6.59 -13.54 21.81
CA MET A 261 6.81 -13.77 20.39
C MET A 261 7.82 -14.90 20.20
N TYR A 262 7.52 -15.85 19.33
CA TYR A 262 8.52 -16.77 18.83
C TYR A 262 9.11 -16.24 17.53
N LEU A 263 10.41 -16.48 17.32
CA LEU A 263 11.12 -16.24 16.08
C LEU A 263 11.75 -17.55 15.61
N ILE A 264 11.45 -17.95 14.37
CA ILE A 264 11.93 -19.22 13.78
C ILE A 264 12.57 -18.95 12.43
N GLU A 265 13.62 -19.70 12.11
CA GLU A 265 14.12 -19.79 10.73
C GLU A 265 13.58 -21.07 10.06
N MET A 266 13.04 -20.94 8.85
CA MET A 266 12.48 -22.03 8.06
C MET A 266 12.79 -21.87 6.57
N ASN A 267 12.78 -22.99 5.84
CA ASN A 267 12.95 -23.01 4.38
C ASN A 267 11.71 -23.59 3.68
N TYR A 268 11.14 -22.86 2.72
CA TYR A 268 10.03 -23.30 1.88
C TYR A 268 10.51 -24.29 0.78
N PRO A 269 9.67 -25.23 0.30
CA PRO A 269 8.28 -25.51 0.66
C PRO A 269 8.10 -26.39 1.89
N ASN A 270 9.15 -27.09 2.32
CA ASN A 270 9.04 -28.11 3.37
C ASN A 270 8.94 -27.52 4.79
N LEU A 271 9.22 -26.22 4.94
CA LEU A 271 9.23 -25.46 6.20
C LEU A 271 9.95 -26.19 7.34
N ALA A 272 11.10 -26.78 6.99
CA ALA A 272 11.96 -27.45 7.96
C ALA A 272 12.48 -26.42 8.98
N LEU A 273 12.27 -26.69 10.26
CA LEU A 273 12.68 -25.81 11.35
C LEU A 273 14.19 -25.88 11.53
N LYS A 274 14.85 -24.73 11.48
CA LYS A 274 16.29 -24.61 11.77
C LYS A 274 16.55 -24.08 13.18
N THR A 275 15.89 -22.98 13.54
CA THR A 275 16.06 -22.31 14.83
C THR A 275 14.72 -21.94 15.45
N LEU A 276 14.68 -21.74 16.77
CA LEU A 276 13.51 -21.27 17.52
C LEU A 276 13.97 -20.47 18.74
N THR A 277 13.58 -19.21 18.79
CA THR A 277 13.84 -18.30 19.91
C THR A 277 12.51 -17.76 20.45
N TYR A 278 12.40 -17.54 21.76
CA TYR A 278 11.21 -16.98 22.40
C TYR A 278 11.53 -15.69 23.15
N TYR A 279 10.73 -14.66 22.93
CA TYR A 279 10.81 -13.35 23.57
C TYR A 279 9.57 -13.13 24.43
N ASN A 280 9.78 -12.94 25.73
CA ASN A 280 8.69 -12.77 26.70
C ASN A 280 8.33 -11.29 26.83
N TYR A 281 7.04 -10.96 26.73
CA TYR A 281 6.59 -9.56 26.87
C TYR A 281 6.78 -8.95 28.26
N LYS A 282 7.07 -9.76 29.27
CA LYS A 282 7.47 -9.27 30.60
C LYS A 282 8.87 -8.67 30.62
N THR A 283 9.74 -9.09 29.70
CA THR A 283 11.14 -8.65 29.63
C THR A 283 11.46 -7.86 28.36
N THR A 284 10.57 -7.91 27.37
CA THR A 284 10.71 -7.20 26.09
C THR A 284 9.40 -6.52 25.78
N SER A 285 9.39 -5.18 25.68
CA SER A 285 8.17 -4.45 25.36
C SER A 285 7.57 -4.97 24.05
N ARG A 286 6.24 -5.11 24.02
CA ARG A 286 5.51 -5.39 22.78
C ARG A 286 5.68 -4.23 21.80
N ASP A 287 5.63 -3.00 22.32
CA ASP A 287 5.92 -1.79 21.55
C ASP A 287 7.42 -1.76 21.24
N GLY A 288 7.75 -1.78 19.94
CA GLY A 288 9.12 -1.83 19.44
C GLY A 288 9.66 -3.24 19.19
N ILE A 289 8.91 -4.32 19.48
CA ILE A 289 9.43 -5.68 19.28
C ILE A 289 9.76 -5.98 17.82
N PHE A 290 9.02 -5.40 16.88
CA PHE A 290 9.30 -5.57 15.45
C PHE A 290 10.70 -5.06 15.08
N LEU A 291 11.05 -3.84 15.48
CA LEU A 291 12.37 -3.25 15.23
C LEU A 291 13.46 -4.05 15.95
N PHE A 292 13.23 -4.37 17.22
CA PHE A 292 14.13 -5.21 18.00
C PHE A 292 14.41 -6.56 17.31
N LEU A 293 13.37 -7.24 16.81
CA LEU A 293 13.51 -8.53 16.13
C LEU A 293 14.27 -8.40 14.82
N ILE A 294 14.03 -7.34 14.03
CA ILE A 294 14.79 -7.04 12.81
C ILE A 294 16.29 -6.94 13.13
N ASP A 295 16.64 -6.23 14.19
CA ASP A 295 18.04 -6.04 14.59
C ASP A 295 18.71 -7.35 15.05
N GLN A 296 17.92 -8.36 15.45
CA GLN A 296 18.44 -9.70 15.78
C GLN A 296 18.62 -10.61 14.56
N LEU A 297 18.10 -10.24 13.39
CA LEU A 297 18.21 -11.06 12.19
C LEU A 297 19.61 -10.95 11.59
N PRO A 298 20.09 -11.99 10.87
CA PRO A 298 21.25 -11.84 10.00
C PRO A 298 21.03 -10.73 8.97
N GLU A 299 22.11 -10.07 8.55
CA GLU A 299 22.08 -8.93 7.62
C GLU A 299 21.29 -9.22 6.35
N ASP A 300 21.36 -10.46 5.84
CA ASP A 300 20.66 -10.91 4.64
C ASP A 300 19.12 -10.92 4.78
N TYR A 301 18.56 -10.72 5.97
CA TYR A 301 17.11 -10.57 6.19
C TYR A 301 16.72 -9.12 6.56
N GLN A 302 17.71 -8.28 6.89
CA GLN A 302 17.49 -6.91 7.30
C GLN A 302 17.31 -6.02 6.07
N TYR A 303 16.08 -5.51 5.92
CA TYR A 303 15.70 -4.62 4.83
C TYR A 303 15.50 -3.17 5.26
N LEU A 304 15.61 -2.85 6.55
CA LEU A 304 15.57 -1.48 7.05
C LEU A 304 16.98 -0.90 7.17
N ILE A 305 17.07 0.43 7.11
CA ILE A 305 18.24 1.22 7.44
C ILE A 305 18.17 1.55 8.93
N GLU A 306 19.29 1.44 9.65
CA GLU A 306 19.38 1.83 11.06
C GLU A 306 18.80 3.23 11.27
N HIS A 307 18.00 3.41 12.32
CA HIS A 307 17.56 4.74 12.75
C HIS A 307 18.78 5.45 13.35
N LEU A 308 19.21 6.55 12.69
CA LEU A 308 20.31 7.40 13.18
C LEU A 308 19.89 8.23 14.39
#